data_AF-A0A837LH06-F1
#
_entry.id   AF-A0A837LH06-F1
#
_cell.length_a   1.000
_cell.length_b   1.000
_cell.length_c   1.000
_cell.angle_alpha   90.00
_cell.angle_beta   90.00
_cell.angle_gamma   90.00
#
_symmetry.space_group_name_H-M   'P 1'
#
loop_
_entity.id
_entity.type
_entity.pdbx_description
1 polymer ?
#
loop_
_entity_poly.entity_id
_entity_poly.type
_entity_poly.pdbx_seq_one_letter_code
_entity_poly.pdbx_strand_id
1 'polypeptide(L)'
;MIGLSAALAFTPPKAPTVDKFMESFSRKIERSFGELDRAQEDSLTKKQVREITRMVYQRIDLAATKAEEGNAYLQVLLHGSAEEMLELRIEETKPEDLREIAEKLDIGVKRLKYAFFIASTSPAWRPHMATLKHLESKTLKAFGDYHSAVKGLADTLPHFLESNCPVDFDLEKIDNALSEPMVEHPSWVNTGEDFAKWIKGMKG
;
A
#
# COMPACT_ATOMS: atom_id res chain seq x y z
N MET A 1 -18.62 2.98 -1.00
CA MET A 1 -18.13 2.01 -0.01
C MET A 1 -17.14 1.09 -0.70
N ILE A 2 -15.86 1.19 -0.37
CA ILE A 2 -14.79 0.36 -0.92
C ILE A 2 -14.34 -0.55 0.22
N GLY A 3 -14.72 -1.82 0.20
CA GLY A 3 -14.25 -2.81 1.20
C GLY A 3 -12.76 -3.09 1.03
N LEU A 4 -12.11 -3.67 2.04
CA LEU A 4 -10.68 -3.99 2.01
C LEU A 4 -10.31 -4.95 0.85
N SER A 5 -11.26 -5.78 0.40
CA SER A 5 -11.11 -6.60 -0.82
C SER A 5 -11.14 -5.78 -2.11
N ALA A 6 -11.79 -4.62 -2.12
CA ALA A 6 -11.70 -3.63 -3.18
C ALA A 6 -10.47 -2.70 -3.02
N ALA A 7 -9.95 -2.52 -1.80
CA ALA A 7 -8.62 -1.96 -1.57
C ALA A 7 -7.56 -2.87 -2.20
N LEU A 8 -7.64 -4.19 -1.93
CA LEU A 8 -6.84 -5.23 -2.57
C LEU A 8 -6.99 -5.36 -4.10
N ALA A 9 -7.98 -4.68 -4.71
CA ALA A 9 -7.86 -4.25 -6.09
C ALA A 9 -6.80 -3.12 -6.25
N PHE A 10 -5.69 -3.22 -5.52
CA PHE A 10 -4.40 -2.56 -5.70
C PHE A 10 -3.67 -3.08 -6.95
N THR A 11 -4.35 -3.89 -7.77
CA THR A 11 -4.04 -3.98 -9.19
C THR A 11 -4.47 -2.68 -9.86
N PRO A 12 -3.57 -1.96 -10.57
CA PRO A 12 -3.99 -0.86 -11.43
C PRO A 12 -5.10 -1.43 -12.33
N PRO A 13 -6.27 -0.80 -12.42
CA PRO A 13 -7.39 -1.37 -13.16
C PRO A 13 -6.92 -1.63 -14.60
N LYS A 14 -6.73 -2.91 -14.93
CA LYS A 14 -6.24 -3.46 -16.21
C LYS A 14 -4.72 -3.41 -16.51
N ALA A 15 -3.80 -3.37 -15.54
CA ALA A 15 -2.37 -3.54 -15.84
C ALA A 15 -1.88 -4.97 -15.54
N PRO A 16 -1.39 -5.75 -16.53
CA PRO A 16 -0.71 -7.02 -16.25
C PRO A 16 0.41 -6.78 -15.24
N THR A 17 0.53 -7.66 -14.22
CA THR A 17 1.58 -7.74 -13.17
C THR A 17 2.41 -6.48 -12.96
N VAL A 18 2.33 -5.82 -11.79
CA VAL A 18 3.06 -4.58 -11.41
C VAL A 18 4.46 -4.47 -12.03
N ASP A 19 5.23 -5.56 -12.05
CA ASP A 19 6.55 -5.63 -12.70
C ASP A 19 6.55 -5.33 -14.20
N LYS A 20 5.69 -5.97 -15.00
CA LYS A 20 5.55 -5.74 -16.45
C LYS A 20 5.08 -4.32 -16.73
N PHE A 21 4.24 -3.79 -15.86
CA PHE A 21 3.77 -2.43 -15.95
C PHE A 21 4.87 -1.41 -15.67
N MET A 22 5.61 -1.59 -14.57
CA MET A 22 6.78 -0.79 -14.22
C MET A 22 7.88 -0.88 -15.28
N GLU A 23 8.08 -2.07 -15.85
CA GLU A 23 9.00 -2.30 -16.97
C GLU A 23 8.57 -1.57 -18.24
N SER A 24 7.29 -1.66 -18.63
CA SER A 24 6.77 -0.92 -19.78
C SER A 24 6.91 0.60 -19.62
N PHE A 25 6.65 1.09 -18.40
CA PHE A 25 6.76 2.51 -18.08
C PHE A 25 8.22 2.99 -18.05
N SER A 26 9.12 2.29 -17.34
CA SER A 26 10.56 2.57 -17.31
C SER A 26 11.17 2.53 -18.71
N ARG A 27 10.83 1.53 -19.52
CA ARG A 27 11.26 1.45 -20.92
C ARG A 27 10.88 2.67 -21.74
N LYS A 28 9.76 3.35 -21.45
CA LYS A 28 9.37 4.57 -22.19
C LYS A 28 10.16 5.81 -21.79
N ILE A 29 10.65 5.84 -20.55
CA ILE A 29 11.58 6.86 -20.07
C ILE A 29 12.97 6.60 -20.68
N GLU A 30 13.41 5.34 -20.68
CA GLU A 30 14.70 4.88 -21.23
C GLU A 30 14.78 4.96 -22.76
N ARG A 31 13.83 4.34 -23.48
CA ARG A 31 13.81 4.14 -24.95
C ARG A 31 13.41 5.40 -25.70
N SER A 32 13.93 6.55 -25.30
CA SER A 32 13.78 7.73 -26.12
C SER A 32 14.22 7.50 -27.58
N PHE A 33 15.13 6.57 -27.94
CA PHE A 33 15.47 6.31 -29.36
C PHE A 33 16.07 4.93 -29.76
N GLY A 34 15.92 3.86 -28.97
CA GLY A 34 16.60 2.57 -29.28
C GLY A 34 16.19 1.83 -30.57
N GLU A 35 15.15 2.24 -31.29
CA GLU A 35 14.69 1.60 -32.56
C GLU A 35 14.37 2.60 -33.69
N LEU A 36 14.67 3.89 -33.52
CA LEU A 36 14.46 4.95 -34.54
C LEU A 36 15.80 5.55 -35.02
N ASP A 37 16.85 4.73 -34.98
CA ASP A 37 18.24 5.15 -35.15
C ASP A 37 18.70 5.24 -36.61
N ARG A 38 17.93 5.87 -37.52
CA ARG A 38 18.46 6.13 -38.87
C ARG A 38 18.16 7.49 -39.51
N ALA A 39 17.40 8.42 -38.91
CA ALA A 39 17.08 9.62 -39.70
C ALA A 39 16.84 10.98 -39.01
N GLN A 40 16.60 11.14 -37.71
CA GLN A 40 16.26 12.48 -37.19
C GLN A 40 16.82 12.81 -35.79
N GLU A 41 17.74 13.77 -35.79
CA GLU A 41 18.13 14.76 -34.77
C GLU A 41 18.45 14.30 -33.33
N ASP A 42 19.60 14.76 -32.83
CA ASP A 42 20.21 14.53 -31.50
C ASP A 42 19.35 14.93 -30.27
N SER A 43 18.05 15.22 -30.42
CA SER A 43 17.19 15.73 -29.35
C SER A 43 15.75 15.24 -29.42
N LEU A 44 15.12 15.09 -28.25
CA LEU A 44 13.70 14.79 -28.17
C LEU A 44 12.85 15.95 -28.69
N THR A 45 11.91 15.64 -29.59
CA THR A 45 10.93 16.63 -30.05
C THR A 45 10.00 17.05 -28.91
N LYS A 46 9.51 18.30 -28.94
CA LYS A 46 8.51 18.79 -27.96
C LYS A 46 7.26 17.90 -27.90
N LYS A 47 6.86 17.27 -29.02
CA LYS A 47 5.71 16.35 -29.07
C LYS A 47 5.96 15.08 -28.26
N GLN A 48 7.14 14.47 -28.42
CA GLN A 48 7.54 13.28 -27.64
C GLN A 48 7.61 13.60 -26.16
N VAL A 49 8.23 14.72 -25.78
CA VAL A 49 8.33 15.13 -24.36
C VAL A 49 6.95 15.36 -23.75
N ARG A 50 6.02 15.99 -24.46
CA ARG A 50 4.63 16.14 -23.98
C ARG A 50 3.93 14.80 -23.81
N GLU A 51 4.12 13.87 -24.73
CA GLU A 51 3.51 12.54 -24.64
C GLU A 51 4.03 11.76 -23.43
N ILE A 52 5.35 11.74 -23.24
CA ILE A 52 5.99 11.14 -22.07
C ILE A 52 5.48 11.81 -20.79
N THR A 53 5.47 13.14 -20.75
CA THR A 53 5.00 13.92 -19.59
C THR A 53 3.56 13.57 -19.23
N ARG A 54 2.65 13.57 -20.22
CA ARG A 54 1.23 13.21 -20.01
C ARG A 54 1.10 11.81 -19.43
N MET A 55 1.84 10.84 -19.96
CA MET A 55 1.80 9.47 -19.49
C MET A 55 2.35 9.33 -18.07
N VAL A 56 3.47 9.99 -17.76
CA VAL A 56 4.07 10.00 -16.43
C VAL A 56 3.08 10.59 -15.42
N TYR A 57 2.43 11.71 -15.73
CA TYR A 57 1.42 12.31 -14.85
C TYR A 57 0.23 11.39 -14.61
N GLN A 58 -0.30 10.73 -15.64
CA GLN A 58 -1.37 9.73 -15.45
C GLN A 58 -0.96 8.58 -14.50
N ARG A 59 0.34 8.27 -14.41
CA ARG A 59 0.85 7.25 -13.47
C ARG A 59 1.09 7.80 -12.08
N ILE A 60 1.58 9.04 -11.97
CA ILE A 60 1.71 9.75 -10.71
C ILE A 60 0.33 9.86 -10.04
N ASP A 61 -0.68 10.31 -10.77
CA ASP A 61 -2.03 10.50 -10.24
C ASP A 61 -2.60 9.16 -9.73
N LEU A 62 -2.41 8.08 -10.50
CA LEU A 62 -2.85 6.75 -10.09
C LEU A 62 -2.13 6.26 -8.82
N ALA A 63 -0.81 6.44 -8.74
CA ALA A 63 -0.04 6.07 -7.56
C ALA A 63 -0.45 6.90 -6.34
N ALA A 64 -0.70 8.19 -6.52
CA ALA A 64 -1.15 9.09 -5.46
C ALA A 64 -2.54 8.69 -4.93
N THR A 65 -3.52 8.43 -5.82
CA THR A 65 -4.84 7.94 -5.40
C THR A 65 -4.73 6.63 -4.62
N LYS A 66 -3.87 5.70 -5.06
CA LYS A 66 -3.67 4.44 -4.34
C LYS A 66 -2.96 4.61 -2.99
N ALA A 67 -2.03 5.56 -2.88
CA ALA A 67 -1.44 5.92 -1.60
C ALA A 67 -2.48 6.54 -0.65
N GLU A 68 -3.34 7.43 -1.15
CA GLU A 68 -4.43 8.05 -0.37
C GLU A 68 -5.43 7.01 0.12
N GLU A 69 -5.89 6.12 -0.76
CA GLU A 69 -6.75 4.99 -0.39
C GLU A 69 -6.08 4.15 0.71
N GLY A 70 -4.83 3.70 0.50
CA GLY A 70 -4.11 2.88 1.45
C GLY A 70 -3.90 3.55 2.81
N ASN A 71 -3.61 4.85 2.82
CA ASN A 71 -3.46 5.63 4.04
C ASN A 71 -4.80 5.81 4.78
N ALA A 72 -5.90 6.03 4.06
CA ALA A 72 -7.23 6.10 4.66
C ALA A 72 -7.58 4.77 5.37
N TYR A 73 -7.27 3.63 4.74
CA TYR A 73 -7.42 2.33 5.37
C TYR A 73 -6.56 2.17 6.62
N LEU A 74 -5.29 2.57 6.54
CA LEU A 74 -4.38 2.51 7.69
C LEU A 74 -4.89 3.35 8.86
N GLN A 75 -5.46 4.53 8.59
CA GLN A 75 -6.06 5.38 9.62
C GLN A 75 -7.24 4.70 10.31
N VAL A 76 -8.12 4.04 9.55
CA VAL A 76 -9.24 3.28 10.13
C VAL A 76 -8.71 2.11 10.97
N LEU A 77 -7.70 1.37 10.50
CA LEU A 77 -7.12 0.27 11.30
C LEU A 77 -6.51 0.76 12.62
N LEU A 78 -5.82 1.91 12.62
CA LEU A 78 -5.11 2.40 13.80
C LEU A 78 -6.01 3.18 14.78
N HIS A 79 -7.02 3.88 14.26
CA HIS A 79 -7.77 4.89 15.01
C HIS A 79 -9.29 4.86 14.78
N GLY A 80 -9.78 3.95 13.94
CA GLY A 80 -11.19 3.87 13.58
C GLY A 80 -12.07 3.34 14.70
N SER A 81 -13.35 3.73 14.66
CA SER A 81 -14.42 3.18 15.48
C SER A 81 -14.75 1.74 15.10
N ALA A 82 -15.46 1.03 15.99
CA ALA A 82 -15.90 -0.34 15.72
C ALA A 82 -16.80 -0.44 14.48
N GLU A 83 -17.63 0.59 14.22
CA GLU A 83 -18.48 0.68 13.03
C GLU A 83 -17.63 0.80 11.76
N GLU A 84 -16.65 1.73 11.75
CA GLU A 84 -15.74 1.90 10.62
C GLU A 84 -14.90 0.64 10.35
N MET A 85 -14.49 -0.08 11.40
CA MET A 85 -13.76 -1.35 11.30
C MET A 85 -14.62 -2.48 10.72
N LEU A 86 -15.91 -2.55 11.05
CA LEU A 86 -16.86 -3.50 10.46
C LEU A 86 -17.12 -3.21 8.97
N GLU A 87 -17.17 -1.92 8.60
CA GLU A 87 -17.33 -1.49 7.20
C GLU A 87 -16.14 -1.88 6.33
N LEU A 88 -14.95 -2.06 6.90
CA LEU A 88 -13.76 -2.48 6.16
C LEU A 88 -13.90 -3.87 5.54
N ARG A 89 -14.74 -4.78 6.06
CA ARG A 89 -14.90 -6.15 5.52
C ARG A 89 -13.56 -6.85 5.25
N ILE A 90 -12.76 -6.98 6.30
CA ILE A 90 -11.36 -7.42 6.28
C ILE A 90 -11.21 -8.91 5.86
N GLU A 91 -12.30 -9.68 5.87
CA GLU A 91 -12.34 -11.15 5.83
C GLU A 91 -11.76 -11.84 4.58
N GLU A 92 -11.43 -11.10 3.51
CA GLU A 92 -10.97 -11.69 2.23
C GLU A 92 -9.50 -11.39 1.91
N THR A 93 -8.80 -10.59 2.71
CA THR A 93 -7.45 -10.12 2.40
C THR A 93 -6.36 -10.94 3.08
N LYS A 94 -5.43 -11.50 2.30
CA LYS A 94 -4.23 -12.16 2.82
C LYS A 94 -3.07 -11.15 2.98
N PRO A 95 -2.48 -10.99 4.17
CA PRO A 95 -1.31 -10.12 4.35
C PRO A 95 -0.14 -10.44 3.43
N GLU A 96 -0.01 -11.69 3.02
CA GLU A 96 1.00 -12.18 2.08
C GLU A 96 0.89 -11.48 0.72
N ASP A 97 -0.32 -11.23 0.24
CA ASP A 97 -0.56 -10.56 -1.05
C ASP A 97 -0.10 -9.10 -1.00
N LEU A 98 -0.32 -8.42 0.14
CA LEU A 98 0.16 -7.06 0.36
C LEU A 98 1.69 -6.98 0.41
N ARG A 99 2.34 -7.97 1.05
CA ARG A 99 3.81 -8.06 1.06
C ARG A 99 4.37 -8.28 -0.34
N GLU A 100 3.76 -9.17 -1.13
CA GLU A 100 4.18 -9.40 -2.52
C GLU A 100 4.03 -8.13 -3.37
N ILE A 101 2.96 -7.36 -3.19
CA ILE A 101 2.77 -6.08 -3.88
C ILE A 101 3.83 -5.07 -3.44
N ALA A 102 4.13 -4.96 -2.15
CA ALA A 102 5.17 -4.07 -1.63
C ALA A 102 6.54 -4.39 -2.25
N GLU A 103 6.92 -5.67 -2.31
CA GLU A 103 8.18 -6.10 -2.93
C GLU A 103 8.24 -5.74 -4.42
N LYS A 104 7.16 -5.98 -5.18
CA LYS A 104 7.09 -5.59 -6.60
C LYS A 104 7.18 -4.08 -6.79
N LEU A 105 6.57 -3.30 -5.90
CA LEU A 105 6.67 -1.84 -5.92
C LEU A 105 8.10 -1.38 -5.63
N ASP A 106 8.80 -1.98 -4.66
CA ASP A 106 10.20 -1.66 -4.37
C ASP A 106 11.12 -1.95 -5.58
N ILE A 107 10.95 -3.11 -6.21
CA ILE A 107 11.66 -3.46 -7.46
C ILE A 107 11.33 -2.44 -8.56
N GLY A 108 10.05 -2.08 -8.72
CA GLY A 108 9.59 -1.09 -9.68
C GLY A 108 10.20 0.31 -9.45
N VAL A 109 10.26 0.77 -8.20
CA VAL A 109 10.90 2.05 -7.83
C VAL A 109 12.39 2.03 -8.16
N LYS A 110 13.10 0.92 -7.90
CA LYS A 110 14.51 0.76 -8.29
C LYS A 110 14.68 0.83 -9.81
N ARG A 111 13.80 0.19 -10.59
CA ARG A 111 13.79 0.29 -12.06
C ARG A 111 13.54 1.71 -12.54
N LEU A 112 12.63 2.45 -11.90
CA LEU A 112 12.37 3.85 -12.26
C LEU A 112 13.57 4.75 -11.98
N LYS A 113 14.26 4.57 -10.86
CA LYS A 113 15.52 5.27 -10.58
C LYS A 113 16.56 5.00 -11.67
N TYR A 114 16.71 3.74 -12.06
CA TYR A 114 17.60 3.37 -13.16
C TYR A 114 17.18 4.02 -14.49
N ALA A 115 15.89 4.02 -14.83
CA ALA A 115 15.37 4.64 -16.04
C ALA A 115 15.63 6.15 -16.10
N PHE A 116 15.39 6.86 -15.00
CA PHE A 116 15.70 8.29 -14.91
C PHE A 116 17.20 8.56 -14.96
N PHE A 117 18.02 7.71 -14.35
CA PHE A 117 19.48 7.79 -14.47
C PHE A 117 19.91 7.66 -15.94
N ILE A 118 19.47 6.62 -16.65
CA ILE A 118 19.78 6.44 -18.07
C ILE A 118 19.30 7.63 -18.91
N ALA A 119 18.06 8.08 -18.71
CA ALA A 119 17.53 9.25 -19.40
C ALA A 119 18.36 10.53 -19.13
N SER A 120 18.81 10.74 -17.89
CA SER A 120 19.62 11.91 -17.52
C SER A 120 21.01 11.92 -18.17
N THR A 121 21.56 10.75 -18.49
CA THR A 121 22.83 10.62 -19.20
C THR A 121 22.71 10.77 -20.71
N SER A 122 21.49 10.71 -21.26
CA SER A 122 21.24 10.79 -22.70
C SER A 122 21.32 12.24 -23.20
N PRO A 123 22.10 12.52 -24.27
CA PRO A 123 22.12 13.83 -24.93
C PRO A 123 20.74 14.32 -25.37
N ALA A 124 19.83 13.39 -25.73
CA ALA A 124 18.52 13.71 -26.25
C ALA A 124 17.62 14.46 -25.25
N TRP A 125 17.85 14.24 -23.95
CA TRP A 125 17.11 14.89 -22.86
C TRP A 125 17.70 16.24 -22.45
N ARG A 126 18.91 16.61 -22.89
CA ARG A 126 19.58 17.85 -22.46
C ARG A 126 18.68 19.10 -22.58
N PRO A 127 17.93 19.33 -23.69
CA PRO A 127 17.08 20.50 -23.82
C PRO A 127 15.87 20.49 -22.87
N HIS A 128 15.54 19.33 -22.29
CA HIS A 128 14.36 19.10 -21.44
C HIS A 128 14.74 18.59 -20.04
N MET A 129 15.98 18.82 -19.61
CA MET A 129 16.52 18.27 -18.36
C MET A 129 15.74 18.72 -17.13
N ALA A 130 15.26 19.97 -17.10
CA ALA A 130 14.40 20.48 -16.03
C ALA A 130 13.10 19.69 -15.92
N THR A 131 12.47 19.39 -17.06
CA THR A 131 11.26 18.55 -17.13
C THR A 131 11.56 17.15 -16.63
N LEU A 132 12.67 16.54 -17.07
CA LEU A 132 13.05 15.19 -16.66
C LEU A 132 13.25 15.09 -15.13
N LYS A 133 14.00 16.02 -14.54
CA LYS A 133 14.21 16.07 -13.07
C LYS A 133 12.92 16.29 -12.29
N HIS A 134 12.01 17.11 -12.83
CA HIS A 134 10.70 17.32 -12.23
C HIS A 134 9.86 16.04 -12.24
N LEU A 135 9.86 15.34 -13.38
CA LEU A 135 9.17 14.05 -13.51
C LEU A 135 9.78 13.01 -12.57
N GLU A 136 11.10 12.94 -12.48
CA GLU A 136 11.80 12.04 -11.55
C GLU A 136 11.34 12.27 -10.10
N SER A 137 11.44 13.50 -9.61
CA SER A 137 11.04 13.86 -8.25
C SER A 137 9.60 13.48 -7.94
N LYS A 138 8.65 13.88 -8.79
CA LYS A 138 7.23 13.57 -8.58
C LYS A 138 6.92 12.08 -8.69
N THR A 139 7.53 11.39 -9.66
CA THR A 139 7.32 9.95 -9.87
C THR A 139 7.82 9.17 -8.67
N LEU A 140 9.06 9.42 -8.23
CA LEU A 140 9.66 8.70 -7.10
C LEU A 140 8.93 8.98 -5.80
N LYS A 141 8.45 10.21 -5.59
CA LYS A 141 7.61 10.55 -4.43
C LYS A 141 6.30 9.75 -4.46
N ALA A 142 5.53 9.82 -5.55
CA ALA A 142 4.22 9.17 -5.61
C ALA A 142 4.29 7.64 -5.44
N PHE A 143 5.26 7.00 -6.08
CA PHE A 143 5.45 5.55 -5.92
C PHE A 143 6.07 5.18 -4.56
N GLY A 144 6.87 6.05 -3.96
CA GLY A 144 7.36 5.90 -2.59
C GLY A 144 6.24 5.99 -1.55
N ASP A 145 5.33 6.96 -1.71
CA ASP A 145 4.13 7.12 -0.88
C ASP A 145 3.23 5.89 -1.03
N TYR A 146 3.02 5.41 -2.25
CA TYR A 146 2.23 4.20 -2.51
C TYR A 146 2.85 2.95 -1.87
N HIS A 147 4.14 2.73 -2.05
CA HIS A 147 4.86 1.64 -1.41
C HIS A 147 4.74 1.69 0.12
N SER A 148 4.87 2.89 0.71
CA SER A 148 4.78 3.09 2.16
C SER A 148 3.38 2.76 2.70
N ALA A 149 2.33 3.16 1.97
CA ALA A 149 0.95 2.83 2.33
C ALA A 149 0.69 1.31 2.28
N VAL A 150 1.12 0.63 1.21
CA VAL A 150 0.97 -0.83 1.08
C VAL A 150 1.76 -1.56 2.17
N LYS A 151 3.00 -1.15 2.43
CA LYS A 151 3.81 -1.73 3.50
C LYS A 151 3.17 -1.50 4.88
N GLY A 152 2.70 -0.29 5.16
CA GLY A 152 2.01 0.02 6.40
C GLY A 152 0.78 -0.86 6.60
N LEU A 153 0.00 -1.11 5.55
CA LEU A 153 -1.11 -2.05 5.59
C LEU A 153 -0.64 -3.49 5.80
N ALA A 154 0.38 -3.95 5.09
CA ALA A 154 0.92 -5.31 5.22
C ALA A 154 1.45 -5.62 6.63
N ASP A 155 2.02 -4.61 7.29
CA ASP A 155 2.55 -4.71 8.65
C ASP A 155 1.41 -4.62 9.69
N THR A 156 0.39 -3.79 9.45
CA THR A 156 -0.69 -3.51 10.41
C THR A 156 -1.81 -4.56 10.37
N LEU A 157 -2.19 -4.99 9.17
CA LEU A 157 -3.35 -5.86 8.94
C LEU A 157 -3.31 -7.21 9.68
N PRO A 158 -2.16 -7.93 9.80
CA PRO A 158 -2.09 -9.18 10.56
C PRO A 158 -2.59 -9.06 12.00
N HIS A 159 -2.41 -7.91 12.64
CA HIS A 159 -2.87 -7.66 14.02
C HIS A 159 -4.40 -7.69 14.16
N PHE A 160 -5.13 -7.57 13.04
CA PHE A 160 -6.59 -7.56 13.01
C PHE A 160 -7.18 -8.84 12.40
N LEU A 161 -6.39 -9.57 11.60
CA LEU A 161 -6.79 -10.84 10.99
C LEU A 161 -6.56 -12.04 11.92
N GLU A 162 -5.64 -11.92 12.88
CA GLU A 162 -5.41 -12.95 13.89
C GLU A 162 -5.73 -12.44 15.30
N SER A 163 -7.00 -12.59 15.70
CA SER A 163 -7.31 -13.02 17.08
C SER A 163 -8.03 -14.37 17.07
N ASN A 164 -7.51 -15.32 16.29
CA ASN A 164 -7.65 -16.75 16.59
C ASN A 164 -6.52 -17.25 17.50
N CYS A 165 -5.66 -16.36 18.02
CA CYS A 165 -5.08 -16.65 19.32
C CYS A 165 -6.26 -16.94 20.25
N PRO A 166 -6.33 -18.11 20.91
CA PRO A 166 -7.06 -18.13 22.16
C PRO A 166 -6.49 -16.94 22.91
N VAL A 167 -7.34 -15.99 23.30
CA VAL A 167 -6.99 -15.24 24.50
C VAL A 167 -6.89 -16.35 25.52
N ASP A 168 -5.68 -16.86 25.72
CA ASP A 168 -5.36 -17.78 26.80
C ASP A 168 -5.45 -16.87 28.01
N PHE A 169 -6.70 -16.68 28.42
CA PHE A 169 -7.03 -16.10 29.69
C PHE A 169 -6.26 -16.97 30.64
N ASP A 170 -5.23 -16.41 31.25
CA ASP A 170 -4.53 -17.06 32.35
C ASP A 170 -5.57 -17.13 33.47
N LEU A 171 -6.36 -18.22 33.46
CA LEU A 171 -7.55 -18.38 34.28
C LEU A 171 -7.16 -18.30 35.75
N GLU A 172 -5.94 -18.75 36.09
CA GLU A 172 -5.37 -18.62 37.44
C GLU A 172 -5.12 -17.15 37.82
N LYS A 173 -4.62 -16.30 36.91
CA LYS A 173 -4.48 -14.86 37.19
C LYS A 173 -5.83 -14.16 37.31
N ILE A 174 -6.83 -14.58 36.53
CA ILE A 174 -8.17 -14.00 36.59
C ILE A 174 -8.89 -14.45 37.87
N ASP A 175 -8.76 -15.71 38.27
CA ASP A 175 -9.28 -16.23 39.54
C ASP A 175 -8.70 -15.44 40.73
N ASN A 176 -7.39 -15.20 40.71
CA ASN A 176 -6.75 -14.39 41.74
C ASN A 176 -7.26 -12.94 41.73
N ALA A 177 -7.45 -12.32 40.56
CA ALA A 177 -7.94 -10.96 40.44
C ALA A 177 -9.43 -10.82 40.85
N LEU A 178 -10.28 -11.81 40.56
CA LEU A 178 -11.69 -11.82 40.98
C LEU A 178 -11.85 -11.90 42.50
N SER A 179 -10.85 -12.41 43.20
CA SER A 179 -10.82 -12.43 44.66
C SER A 179 -10.40 -11.09 45.30
N GLU A 180 -9.94 -10.12 44.48
CA GLU A 180 -9.57 -8.79 44.97
C GLU A 180 -10.80 -7.89 45.15
N PRO A 181 -10.91 -7.17 46.27
CA PRO A 181 -12.11 -6.38 46.62
C PRO A 181 -12.37 -5.16 45.72
N MET A 182 -11.50 -4.89 44.72
CA MET A 182 -11.65 -3.76 43.80
C MET A 182 -12.23 -4.14 42.43
N VAL A 183 -12.53 -5.41 42.17
CA VAL A 183 -13.09 -5.84 40.88
C VAL A 183 -14.61 -5.94 40.96
N GLU A 184 -15.32 -5.02 40.31
CA GLU A 184 -16.79 -5.08 40.20
C GLU A 184 -17.20 -6.08 39.11
N HIS A 185 -17.87 -7.16 39.51
CA HIS A 185 -18.45 -8.15 38.59
C HIS A 185 -19.80 -8.67 39.13
N PRO A 186 -20.67 -9.24 38.26
CA PRO A 186 -21.91 -9.86 38.70
C PRO A 186 -21.67 -10.97 39.73
N SER A 187 -22.61 -11.14 40.65
CA SER A 187 -22.51 -12.12 41.76
C SER A 187 -22.42 -13.58 41.31
N TRP A 188 -22.71 -13.87 40.05
CA TRP A 188 -22.60 -15.22 39.48
C TRP A 188 -21.23 -15.50 38.84
N VAL A 189 -20.37 -14.48 38.65
CA VAL A 189 -19.01 -14.64 38.12
C VAL A 189 -18.07 -14.93 39.28
N ASN A 190 -17.68 -16.19 39.45
CA ASN A 190 -16.83 -16.61 40.58
C ASN A 190 -15.54 -17.30 40.15
N THR A 191 -15.37 -17.54 38.85
CA THR A 191 -14.21 -18.18 38.25
C THR A 191 -13.80 -17.46 36.97
N GLY A 192 -12.56 -17.67 36.52
CA GLY A 192 -12.04 -17.17 35.25
C GLY A 192 -12.83 -17.68 34.05
N GLU A 193 -13.42 -18.88 34.15
CA GLU A 193 -14.32 -19.42 33.13
C GLU A 193 -15.65 -18.65 33.07
N ASP A 194 -16.22 -18.30 34.23
CA ASP A 194 -17.44 -17.49 34.30
C ASP A 194 -17.17 -16.08 33.75
N PHE A 195 -15.99 -15.53 34.04
CA PHE A 195 -15.56 -14.24 33.52
C PHE A 195 -15.40 -14.26 32.00
N ALA A 196 -14.77 -15.30 31.46
CA ALA A 196 -14.63 -15.47 30.01
C ALA A 196 -16.00 -15.62 29.31
N LYS A 197 -16.95 -16.34 29.92
CA LYS A 197 -18.34 -16.46 29.43
C LYS A 197 -19.08 -15.12 29.50
N TRP A 198 -18.92 -14.38 30.59
CA TRP A 198 -19.54 -13.06 30.79
C TRP A 198 -19.09 -12.05 29.74
N ILE A 199 -17.77 -11.91 29.50
CA ILE A 199 -17.23 -11.00 28.49
C ILE A 199 -17.62 -11.43 27.06
N LYS A 200 -17.67 -12.74 26.78
CA LYS A 200 -18.16 -13.24 25.48
C LYS A 200 -19.66 -13.00 25.29
N GLY A 201 -20.45 -13.09 26.35
CA GLY A 201 -21.90 -12.83 26.34
C GLY A 201 -22.29 -11.36 26.21
N MET A 202 -21.39 -10.42 26.56
CA MET A 202 -21.59 -8.98 26.33
C MET A 202 -21.35 -8.53 24.89
N LYS A 203 -20.73 -9.36 24.04
CA LYS A 203 -20.51 -9.05 22.62
C LYS A 203 -21.75 -9.28 21.73
N GLY A 204 -22.94 -9.34 22.32
CA GLY A 204 -24.23 -9.52 21.65
C GLY A 204 -25.09 -8.27 21.72
#